data_AF-A0A9D9WRJ1-F1
#
_entry.id   AF-A0A9D9WRJ1-F1
#
_cell.length_a   1.000
_cell.length_b   1.000
_cell.length_c   1.000
_cell.angle_alpha   90.00
_cell.angle_beta   90.00
_cell.angle_gamma   90.00
#
_symmetry.space_group_name_H-M   'P 1'
#
loop_
_entity.id
_entity.type
_entity.pdbx_description
1 polymer ?
#
loop_
_entity_poly.entity_id
_entity_poly.type
_entity_poly.pdbx_seq_one_letter_code
_entity_poly.pdbx_strand_id
1 'polypeptide(L)'
;MPTASLNSPLSYLGVLSMLAGFFLLLAGFNVIKVEKITVRAGRVTLGFGFIFIVMGILFLLPEIRAIFPQKETAVSEFDNGVTAIYIDLANDLPSSVSNAEYMDITESRIEIVDKNNLRFELKVNQDIPSVLGDRHFYAWFLDTDLNSNTGQQHGGIGSDYNVQVTYEPNLGWTGQVFDISKNSKVTVTSIDVSKNTVSITIPLSLIGSASKFDWVVRDQDSGNTYLDKVPNDWYVHTELP
;
A
#
# COMPACT_ATOMS: atom_id res chain seq x y z
N MET A 1 -18.82 -25.74 -6.92
CA MET A 1 -17.43 -25.66 -6.45
C MET A 1 -16.63 -25.00 -7.55
N PRO A 2 -15.95 -23.86 -7.30
CA PRO A 2 -15.09 -23.25 -8.31
C PRO A 2 -14.01 -24.27 -8.71
N THR A 3 -13.96 -24.61 -9.99
CA THR A 3 -12.90 -25.46 -10.54
C THR A 3 -11.67 -24.59 -10.73
N ALA A 4 -10.66 -24.76 -9.88
CA ALA A 4 -9.37 -24.10 -10.09
C ALA A 4 -8.75 -24.66 -11.38
N SER A 5 -8.87 -23.92 -12.49
CA SER A 5 -8.21 -24.27 -13.74
C SER A 5 -6.73 -23.92 -13.60
N LEU A 6 -5.87 -24.94 -13.51
CA LEU A 6 -4.42 -24.78 -13.51
C LEU A 6 -3.97 -24.45 -14.95
N ASN A 7 -3.86 -23.16 -15.26
CA ASN A 7 -3.59 -22.71 -16.63
C ASN A 7 -2.09 -22.48 -16.88
N SER A 8 -1.26 -22.45 -15.83
CA SER A 8 0.19 -22.25 -15.96
C SER A 8 0.98 -23.57 -15.79
N PRO A 9 1.93 -23.88 -16.68
CA PRO A 9 2.90 -24.98 -16.52
C PRO A 9 3.63 -24.95 -15.17
N LEU A 10 3.87 -23.75 -14.63
CA LEU A 10 4.54 -23.57 -13.34
C LEU A 10 3.71 -24.11 -12.18
N SER A 11 2.38 -23.99 -12.26
CA SER A 11 1.44 -24.46 -11.24
C SER A 11 1.44 -25.98 -11.16
N TYR A 12 1.52 -26.69 -12.30
CA TYR A 12 1.69 -28.15 -12.32
C TYR A 12 2.99 -28.59 -11.66
N LEU A 13 4.09 -27.87 -11.90
CA LEU A 13 5.37 -28.14 -11.27
C LEU A 13 5.32 -27.88 -9.76
N GLY A 14 4.60 -26.86 -9.33
CA GLY A 14 4.30 -26.58 -7.92
C GLY A 14 3.55 -27.72 -7.23
N VAL A 15 2.47 -28.22 -7.84
CA VAL A 15 1.71 -29.37 -7.32
C VAL A 15 2.57 -30.63 -7.26
N LEU A 16 3.31 -30.94 -8.33
CA LEU A 16 4.21 -32.11 -8.38
C LEU A 16 5.28 -32.03 -7.29
N SER A 17 5.87 -30.85 -7.10
CA SER A 17 6.86 -30.57 -6.04
C SER A 17 6.26 -30.78 -4.65
N MET A 18 5.05 -30.29 -4.38
CA MET A 18 4.36 -30.52 -3.12
C MET A 18 4.08 -32.01 -2.87
N LEU A 19 3.58 -32.74 -3.86
CA LEU A 19 3.29 -34.18 -3.73
C LEU A 19 4.57 -34.98 -3.46
N ALA A 20 5.66 -34.68 -4.18
CA ALA A 20 6.96 -35.29 -3.94
C ALA A 20 7.48 -34.98 -2.53
N GLY A 21 7.37 -33.72 -2.09
CA GLY A 21 7.76 -33.30 -0.75
C GLY A 21 6.97 -34.01 0.35
N PHE A 22 5.65 -34.15 0.19
CA PHE A 22 4.80 -34.86 1.14
C PHE A 22 5.14 -36.37 1.21
N PHE A 23 5.37 -37.00 0.06
CA PHE A 23 5.84 -38.38 0.00
C PHE A 23 7.17 -38.57 0.75
N LEU A 24 8.13 -37.67 0.56
CA LEU A 24 9.43 -37.70 1.25
C LEU A 24 9.29 -37.51 2.77
N LEU A 25 8.36 -36.66 3.22
CA LEU A 25 8.07 -36.54 4.65
C LEU A 25 7.53 -37.85 5.22
N LEU A 26 6.52 -38.46 4.58
CA LEU A 26 5.94 -39.74 5.03
C LEU A 26 6.97 -40.88 5.04
N ALA A 27 7.82 -40.95 4.02
CA ALA A 27 8.92 -41.92 3.96
C ALA A 27 9.98 -41.63 5.04
N GLY A 28 10.29 -40.36 5.28
CA GLY A 28 11.23 -39.92 6.32
C GLY A 28 10.78 -40.28 7.73
N PHE A 29 9.46 -40.24 7.99
CA PHE A 29 8.85 -40.70 9.24
C PHE A 29 8.63 -42.21 9.32
N ASN A 30 9.02 -42.97 8.28
CA ASN A 30 8.80 -44.41 8.19
C ASN A 30 7.31 -44.81 8.32
N VAL A 31 6.39 -43.93 7.89
CA VAL A 31 4.94 -44.21 7.86
C VAL A 31 4.61 -45.16 6.70
N ILE A 32 5.31 -45.02 5.58
CA ILE A 32 5.14 -45.86 4.39
C ILE A 32 6.41 -46.68 4.20
N LYS A 33 6.29 -48.00 4.29
CA LYS A 33 7.38 -48.94 3.98
C LYS A 33 7.18 -49.48 2.58
N VAL A 34 8.03 -49.05 1.64
CA VAL A 34 8.01 -49.57 0.26
C VAL A 34 9.00 -50.73 0.17
N GLU A 35 8.49 -51.96 0.01
CA GLU A 35 9.32 -53.18 0.04
C GLU A 35 10.33 -53.28 -1.11
N LYS A 36 10.05 -52.65 -2.26
CA LYS A 36 10.87 -52.75 -3.48
C LYS A 36 11.78 -51.53 -3.74
N ILE A 37 11.57 -50.43 -3.02
CA ILE A 37 12.38 -49.21 -3.17
C ILE A 37 12.80 -48.77 -1.77
N THR A 38 14.03 -49.05 -1.40
CA THR A 38 14.59 -48.63 -0.11
C THR A 38 14.89 -47.14 -0.11
N VAL A 39 13.90 -46.34 0.29
CA VAL A 39 14.15 -44.98 0.78
C VAL A 39 14.68 -45.12 2.20
N ARG A 40 15.92 -44.69 2.44
CA ARG A 40 16.47 -44.68 3.80
C ARG A 40 15.77 -43.58 4.60
N ALA A 41 14.99 -43.97 5.60
CA ALA A 41 14.44 -43.05 6.58
C ALA A 41 15.60 -42.32 7.28
N GLY A 42 15.52 -41.00 7.36
CA GLY A 42 16.60 -40.20 7.92
C GLY A 42 16.34 -38.70 7.85
N ARG A 43 17.15 -37.94 8.61
CA ARG A 43 17.05 -36.47 8.71
C ARG A 43 17.21 -35.78 7.36
N VAL A 44 18.02 -36.35 6.47
CA VAL A 44 18.26 -35.80 5.12
C VAL A 44 17.00 -35.90 4.26
N THR A 45 16.32 -37.05 4.27
CA THR A 45 15.06 -37.28 3.54
C THR A 45 13.97 -36.32 3.99
N LEU A 46 13.86 -36.08 5.31
CA LEU A 46 12.96 -35.07 5.87
C LEU A 46 13.32 -33.65 5.41
N GLY A 47 14.60 -33.29 5.42
CA GLY A 47 15.07 -31.98 4.97
C GLY A 47 14.71 -31.70 3.51
N PHE A 48 14.94 -32.67 2.61
CA PHE A 48 14.50 -32.55 1.22
C PHE A 48 12.98 -32.43 1.11
N GLY A 49 12.22 -33.22 1.87
CA GLY A 49 10.76 -33.13 1.89
C GLY A 49 10.25 -31.71 2.19
N PHE A 50 10.81 -31.06 3.21
CA PHE A 50 10.48 -29.66 3.54
C PHE A 50 10.84 -28.68 2.41
N ILE A 51 12.03 -28.83 1.81
CA ILE A 51 12.46 -27.96 0.71
C ILE A 51 11.50 -28.06 -0.49
N PHE A 52 11.10 -29.27 -0.87
CA PHE A 52 10.17 -29.51 -1.98
C PHE A 52 8.77 -28.92 -1.71
N ILE A 53 8.29 -28.97 -0.46
CA ILE A 53 7.01 -28.34 -0.08
C ILE A 53 7.10 -26.81 -0.19
N VAL A 54 8.15 -26.19 0.37
CA VAL A 54 8.32 -24.74 0.30
C VAL A 54 8.43 -24.27 -1.14
N MET A 55 9.23 -24.96 -1.97
CA MET A 55 9.34 -24.65 -3.39
C MET A 55 8.01 -24.83 -4.13
N GLY A 56 7.24 -25.87 -3.79
CA GLY A 56 5.91 -26.10 -4.35
C GLY A 56 4.92 -24.97 -4.01
N ILE A 57 4.91 -24.50 -2.76
CA ILE A 57 4.08 -23.36 -2.33
C ILE A 57 4.49 -22.09 -3.08
N LEU A 58 5.80 -21.82 -3.21
CA LEU A 58 6.30 -20.63 -3.93
C LEU A 58 5.84 -20.62 -5.40
N PHE A 59 5.82 -21.76 -6.07
CA PHE A 59 5.32 -21.86 -7.45
C PHE A 59 3.80 -21.73 -7.57
N LEU A 60 3.06 -22.01 -6.50
CA LEU A 60 1.60 -21.86 -6.46
C LEU A 60 1.14 -20.46 -6.04
N LEU A 61 2.02 -19.62 -5.46
CA LEU A 61 1.67 -18.27 -4.99
C LEU A 61 0.96 -17.39 -6.04
N PRO A 62 1.39 -17.34 -7.31
CA PRO A 62 0.73 -16.51 -8.32
C PRO A 62 -0.74 -16.91 -8.53
N GLU A 63 -1.05 -18.21 -8.57
CA GLU A 63 -2.42 -18.70 -8.77
C GLU A 63 -3.28 -18.51 -7.52
N ILE A 64 -2.71 -18.73 -6.32
CA ILE A 64 -3.44 -18.53 -5.06
C ILE A 64 -3.89 -17.06 -4.96
N ARG A 65 -3.04 -16.11 -5.35
CA ARG A 65 -3.41 -14.68 -5.36
C ARG A 65 -4.54 -14.36 -6.33
N ALA A 66 -4.66 -15.09 -7.44
CA ALA A 66 -5.74 -14.89 -8.40
C ALA A 66 -7.09 -15.42 -7.88
N ILE A 67 -7.09 -16.47 -7.04
CA ILE A 67 -8.32 -17.10 -6.51
C ILE A 67 -8.91 -16.34 -5.32
N PHE A 68 -8.07 -15.63 -4.56
CA PHE A 68 -8.49 -14.77 -3.45
C PHE A 68 -8.44 -13.30 -3.89
N PRO A 69 -9.41 -12.81 -4.68
CA PRO A 69 -9.54 -11.38 -4.87
C PRO A 69 -9.67 -10.74 -3.48
N GLN A 70 -8.83 -9.73 -3.23
CA GLN A 70 -8.89 -8.95 -2.00
C GLN A 70 -10.34 -8.52 -1.83
N LYS A 71 -11.00 -9.04 -0.79
CA LYS A 71 -12.37 -8.68 -0.48
C LYS A 71 -12.35 -7.19 -0.16
N GLU A 72 -12.81 -6.36 -1.09
CA GLU A 72 -13.12 -4.96 -0.83
C GLU A 72 -13.96 -4.95 0.44
N THR A 73 -13.38 -4.42 1.50
CA THR A 73 -14.08 -4.27 2.75
C THR A 73 -15.08 -3.16 2.50
N ALA A 74 -16.32 -3.53 2.19
CA ALA A 74 -17.43 -2.59 2.18
C ALA A 74 -17.51 -1.99 3.59
N VAL A 75 -16.94 -0.79 3.75
CA VAL A 75 -17.02 -0.01 4.98
C VAL A 75 -18.49 0.34 5.16
N SER A 76 -19.11 -0.27 6.17
CA SER A 76 -20.46 0.05 6.60
C SER A 76 -20.50 1.50 7.07
N GLU A 77 -21.40 2.26 6.44
CA GLU A 77 -21.80 3.62 6.77
C GLU A 77 -21.99 3.80 8.28
N PHE A 78 -21.08 4.54 8.90
CA PHE A 78 -21.17 4.90 10.32
C PHE A 78 -22.04 6.16 10.43
N ASP A 79 -23.32 5.95 10.72
CA ASP A 79 -24.28 6.99 11.11
C ASP A 79 -23.93 7.46 12.52
N ASN A 80 -23.25 8.60 12.64
CA ASN A 80 -23.09 9.31 13.90
C ASN A 80 -23.15 10.82 13.63
N GLY A 81 -24.27 11.42 14.02
CA GLY A 81 -24.57 12.85 13.90
C GLY A 81 -23.57 13.78 14.60
N VAL A 82 -22.44 14.01 13.96
CA VAL A 82 -21.51 15.09 14.27
C VAL A 82 -21.83 16.27 13.35
N THR A 83 -22.32 17.35 13.94
CA THR A 83 -22.54 18.64 13.25
C THR A 83 -21.18 19.26 12.94
N ALA A 84 -20.62 18.97 11.76
CA ALA A 84 -19.50 19.71 11.21
C ALA A 84 -19.99 21.08 10.72
N ILE A 85 -19.31 22.15 11.15
CA ILE A 85 -19.53 23.50 10.62
C ILE A 85 -18.85 23.55 9.25
N TYR A 86 -19.64 23.57 8.19
CA TYR A 86 -19.18 23.78 6.81
C TYR A 86 -19.00 25.28 6.56
N ILE A 87 -17.83 25.68 6.07
CA ILE A 87 -17.61 27.01 5.49
C ILE A 87 -17.55 26.80 3.97
N ASP A 88 -18.60 27.24 3.28
CA ASP A 88 -18.71 27.19 1.83
C ASP A 88 -17.97 28.39 1.22
N LEU A 89 -16.85 28.13 0.52
CA LEU A 89 -16.03 29.13 -0.16
C LEU A 89 -15.96 28.94 -1.68
N ALA A 90 -16.97 28.33 -2.30
CA ALA A 90 -17.03 28.21 -3.74
C ALA A 90 -17.93 29.28 -4.34
N ASN A 91 -17.40 30.46 -4.70
CA ASN A 91 -17.94 31.34 -5.75
C ASN A 91 -16.95 32.49 -6.06
N ASP A 92 -16.14 32.33 -7.12
CA ASP A 92 -15.65 33.39 -8.04
C ASP A 92 -14.33 33.02 -8.74
N LEU A 93 -14.29 31.88 -9.45
CA LEU A 93 -13.24 31.63 -10.45
C LEU A 93 -13.85 31.19 -11.79
N PRO A 94 -13.46 31.81 -12.93
CA PRO A 94 -14.07 31.58 -14.23
C PRO A 94 -13.84 30.16 -14.76
N SER A 95 -14.88 29.62 -15.36
CA SER A 95 -15.06 28.25 -15.84
C SER A 95 -14.37 27.95 -17.18
N SER A 96 -13.06 27.70 -17.18
CA SER A 96 -12.40 27.12 -18.37
C SER A 96 -11.14 26.28 -18.11
N VAL A 97 -11.10 25.55 -16.99
CA VAL A 97 -10.35 24.29 -16.85
C VAL A 97 -11.26 23.43 -15.99
N SER A 98 -11.72 22.28 -16.48
CA SER A 98 -12.37 21.30 -15.60
C SER A 98 -11.30 20.79 -14.63
N ASN A 99 -11.01 21.57 -13.59
CA ASN A 99 -10.21 21.11 -12.47
C ASN A 99 -10.90 19.84 -12.02
N ALA A 100 -10.23 18.72 -12.19
CA ALA A 100 -10.80 17.43 -11.88
C ALA A 100 -11.09 17.46 -10.38
N GLU A 101 -12.36 17.50 -9.97
CA GLU A 101 -12.72 17.77 -8.57
C GLU A 101 -12.22 16.66 -7.62
N TYR A 102 -11.83 15.50 -8.16
CA TYR A 102 -11.10 14.47 -7.42
C TYR A 102 -9.67 14.91 -7.01
N MET A 103 -9.18 16.05 -7.47
CA MET A 103 -7.91 16.66 -7.06
C MET A 103 -8.08 17.60 -5.87
N ASP A 104 -9.30 18.09 -5.62
CA ASP A 104 -9.56 19.05 -4.56
C ASP A 104 -9.62 18.34 -3.20
N ILE A 105 -8.52 18.39 -2.45
CA ILE A 105 -8.38 17.74 -1.14
C ILE A 105 -9.25 18.49 -0.12
N THR A 106 -10.23 17.79 0.45
CA THR A 106 -11.19 18.34 1.42
C THR A 106 -10.87 17.94 2.86
N GLU A 107 -10.17 16.83 3.06
CA GLU A 107 -9.77 16.32 4.37
C GLU A 107 -8.43 15.58 4.27
N SER A 108 -7.60 15.62 5.30
CA SER A 108 -6.40 14.80 5.41
C SER A 108 -6.06 14.60 6.88
N ARG A 109 -5.67 13.38 7.24
CA ARG A 109 -5.30 13.03 8.61
C ARG A 109 -4.30 11.88 8.63
N ILE A 110 -3.54 11.83 9.72
CA ILE A 110 -2.62 10.74 10.02
C ILE A 110 -3.08 10.12 11.34
N GLU A 111 -3.37 8.82 11.31
CA GLU A 111 -3.88 8.06 12.44
C GLU A 111 -2.87 6.98 12.86
N ILE A 112 -2.79 6.74 14.16
CA ILE A 112 -2.03 5.62 14.71
C ILE A 112 -2.92 4.39 14.66
N VAL A 113 -2.58 3.42 13.81
CA VAL A 113 -3.33 2.16 13.70
C VAL A 113 -2.95 1.22 14.84
N ASP A 114 -1.65 1.15 15.12
CA ASP A 114 -1.06 0.43 16.26
C ASP A 114 0.31 1.03 16.61
N LYS A 115 1.04 0.42 17.55
CA LYS A 115 2.33 0.92 18.05
C LYS A 115 3.41 1.10 16.96
N ASN A 116 3.26 0.44 15.82
CA ASN A 116 4.28 0.39 14.77
C ASN A 116 3.78 0.94 13.44
N ASN A 117 2.50 1.27 13.30
CA ASN A 117 1.90 1.62 12.00
C ASN A 117 1.12 2.93 12.06
N LEU A 118 1.36 3.75 11.03
CA LEU A 118 0.60 4.97 10.76
C LEU A 118 -0.26 4.77 9.52
N ARG A 119 -1.51 5.23 9.56
CA ARG A 119 -2.40 5.35 8.41
C ARG A 119 -2.51 6.82 8.02
N PHE A 120 -2.12 7.10 6.80
CA PHE A 120 -2.33 8.37 6.14
C PHE A 120 -3.62 8.24 5.34
N GLU A 121 -4.55 9.16 5.53
CA GLU A 121 -5.82 9.18 4.81
C GLU A 121 -6.12 10.60 4.35
N LEU A 122 -6.59 10.74 3.12
CA LEU A 122 -7.14 11.98 2.60
C LEU A 122 -8.48 11.72 1.92
N LYS A 123 -9.31 12.76 1.90
CA LYS A 123 -10.55 12.80 1.13
C LYS A 123 -10.48 13.94 0.12
N VAL A 124 -11.14 13.73 -1.00
CA VAL A 124 -11.27 14.70 -2.09
C VAL A 124 -12.74 15.04 -2.33
N ASN A 125 -13.01 16.11 -3.08
CA ASN A 125 -14.36 16.63 -3.28
C ASN A 125 -15.28 15.68 -4.08
N GLN A 126 -14.71 14.88 -4.99
CA GLN A 126 -15.46 13.92 -5.81
C GLN A 126 -14.82 12.53 -5.84
N ASP A 127 -15.59 11.55 -6.30
CA ASP A 127 -15.09 10.19 -6.53
C ASP A 127 -13.89 10.19 -7.49
N ILE A 128 -12.85 9.48 -7.09
CA ILE A 128 -11.63 9.27 -7.85
C ILE A 128 -11.92 8.24 -8.94
N PRO A 129 -11.72 8.58 -10.22
CA PRO A 129 -11.90 7.62 -11.30
C PRO A 129 -10.96 6.42 -11.13
N SER A 130 -11.47 5.22 -11.41
CA SER A 130 -10.66 3.99 -11.35
C SER A 130 -9.52 3.97 -12.38
N VAL A 131 -9.61 4.79 -13.42
CA VAL A 131 -8.62 4.95 -14.49
C VAL A 131 -8.46 6.44 -14.74
N LEU A 132 -7.22 6.94 -14.60
CA LEU A 132 -6.84 8.29 -14.97
C LEU A 132 -6.09 8.27 -16.31
N GLY A 133 -6.16 9.38 -17.04
CA GLY A 133 -5.48 9.52 -18.33
C GLY A 133 -3.97 9.64 -18.21
N ASP A 134 -3.51 10.30 -17.15
CA ASP A 134 -2.11 10.64 -16.90
C ASP A 134 -1.66 10.19 -15.50
N ARG A 135 -0.36 10.37 -15.22
CA ARG A 135 0.21 10.09 -13.90
C ARG A 135 -0.28 11.12 -12.89
N HIS A 136 -0.88 10.65 -11.81
CA HIS A 136 -1.38 11.48 -10.71
C HIS A 136 -0.82 10.97 -9.39
N PHE A 137 -0.58 11.86 -8.42
CA PHE A 137 -0.28 11.42 -7.06
C PHE A 137 -0.87 12.33 -6.00
N TYR A 138 -1.12 11.72 -4.84
CA TYR A 138 -1.32 12.42 -3.58
C TYR A 138 -0.14 12.16 -2.66
N ALA A 139 0.32 13.18 -1.96
CA ALA A 139 1.50 13.11 -1.13
C ALA A 139 1.33 13.80 0.23
N TRP A 140 1.84 13.16 1.27
CA TRP A 140 2.13 13.77 2.55
C TRP A 140 3.64 14.00 2.67
N PHE A 141 4.01 15.24 2.93
CA PHE A 141 5.39 15.66 3.14
C PHE A 141 5.62 15.81 4.64
N LEU A 142 6.63 15.14 5.17
CA LEU A 142 6.87 14.99 6.60
C LEU A 142 8.23 15.60 6.96
N ASP A 143 8.24 16.57 7.85
CA ASP A 143 9.43 17.12 8.49
C ASP A 143 9.57 16.46 9.86
N THR A 144 10.52 15.53 9.97
CA THR A 144 10.67 14.64 11.14
C THR A 144 11.73 15.11 12.12
N ASP A 145 12.64 15.99 11.68
CA ASP A 145 13.61 16.65 12.54
C ASP A 145 13.12 18.00 13.10
N LEU A 146 11.91 18.44 12.70
CA LEU A 146 11.26 19.71 13.07
C LEU A 146 12.09 20.93 12.70
N ASN A 147 12.91 20.81 11.66
CA ASN A 147 13.73 21.89 11.14
C ASN A 147 13.29 22.21 9.71
N SER A 148 12.49 23.27 9.57
CA SER A 148 11.98 23.72 8.28
C SER A 148 13.05 24.06 7.23
N ASN A 149 14.34 24.15 7.60
CA ASN A 149 15.45 24.46 6.71
C ASN A 149 16.19 23.23 6.17
N THR A 150 15.89 22.02 6.65
CA THR A 150 16.44 20.75 6.12
C THR A 150 15.47 20.15 5.09
N GLY A 151 15.86 19.04 4.44
CA GLY A 151 14.96 18.32 3.53
C GLY A 151 14.53 19.05 2.25
N GLN A 152 13.42 18.58 1.66
CA GLN A 152 12.78 19.16 0.48
C GLN A 152 11.73 20.19 0.92
N GLN A 153 11.79 21.40 0.35
CA GLN A 153 10.97 22.53 0.75
C GLN A 153 9.53 22.46 0.22
N HIS A 154 8.53 22.55 1.11
CA HIS A 154 7.10 22.58 0.77
C HIS A 154 6.31 23.52 1.70
N GLY A 155 5.93 24.70 1.22
CA GLY A 155 4.94 25.55 1.91
C GLY A 155 5.25 25.87 3.39
N GLY A 156 6.53 25.92 3.78
CA GLY A 156 6.95 26.24 5.13
C GLY A 156 7.58 25.09 5.93
N ILE A 157 7.60 23.86 5.40
CA ILE A 157 8.31 22.73 6.02
C ILE A 157 9.49 22.25 5.18
N GLY A 158 10.45 21.64 5.87
CA GLY A 158 11.63 21.00 5.31
C GLY A 158 11.48 19.48 5.31
N SER A 159 10.72 18.92 4.37
CA SER A 159 10.35 17.49 4.44
C SER A 159 11.54 16.53 4.29
N ASP A 160 11.70 15.64 5.25
CA ASP A 160 12.65 14.53 5.25
C ASP A 160 12.11 13.31 4.50
N TYR A 161 10.78 13.15 4.54
CA TYR A 161 10.07 12.02 3.95
C TYR A 161 8.85 12.45 3.15
N ASN A 162 8.59 11.73 2.04
CA ASN A 162 7.36 11.88 1.28
C ASN A 162 6.63 10.54 1.25
N VAL A 163 5.41 10.50 1.77
CA VAL A 163 4.50 9.35 1.65
C VAL A 163 3.57 9.63 0.49
N GLN A 164 3.53 8.75 -0.50
CA GLN A 164 2.81 8.98 -1.76
C GLN A 164 1.90 7.82 -2.12
N VAL A 165 0.74 8.16 -2.69
CA VAL A 165 -0.15 7.24 -3.42
C VAL A 165 -0.22 7.73 -4.86
N THR A 166 0.35 6.95 -5.77
CA THR A 166 0.59 7.35 -7.17
C THR A 166 -0.14 6.44 -8.11
N TYR A 167 -0.95 7.01 -9.00
CA TYR A 167 -1.50 6.34 -10.16
C TYR A 167 -0.54 6.45 -11.35
N GLU A 168 -0.22 5.33 -11.96
CA GLU A 168 0.50 5.25 -13.23
C GLU A 168 -0.40 4.55 -14.25
N PRO A 169 -0.63 5.09 -15.46
CA PRO A 169 -1.57 4.51 -16.44
C PRO A 169 -1.36 3.02 -16.75
N ASN A 170 -0.12 2.54 -16.67
CA ASN A 170 0.24 1.15 -16.97
C ASN A 170 0.37 0.24 -15.74
N LEU A 171 0.33 0.79 -14.52
CA LEU A 171 0.56 0.04 -13.28
C LEU A 171 -0.60 0.17 -12.27
N GLY A 172 -1.50 1.13 -12.49
CA GLY A 172 -2.54 1.49 -11.53
C GLY A 172 -1.98 2.24 -10.32
N TRP A 173 -2.69 2.14 -9.20
CA TRP A 173 -2.32 2.79 -7.94
C TRP A 173 -1.19 2.05 -7.22
N THR A 174 -0.20 2.79 -6.72
CA THR A 174 0.93 2.27 -5.96
C THR A 174 1.25 3.17 -4.76
N GLY A 175 1.61 2.58 -3.62
CA GLY A 175 2.06 3.31 -2.43
C GLY A 175 3.57 3.38 -2.34
N GLN A 176 4.13 4.51 -1.94
CA GLN A 176 5.59 4.74 -1.89
C GLN A 176 5.97 5.63 -0.70
N VAL A 177 7.13 5.34 -0.09
CA VAL A 177 7.78 6.24 0.87
C VAL A 177 9.15 6.62 0.32
N PHE A 178 9.42 7.92 0.23
CA PHE A 178 10.70 8.48 -0.18
C PHE A 178 11.45 9.02 1.03
N ASP A 179 12.71 8.64 1.18
CA ASP A 179 13.66 9.22 2.12
C ASP A 179 14.53 10.22 1.34
N ILE A 180 14.32 11.50 1.60
CA ILE A 180 14.96 12.61 0.88
C ILE A 180 16.47 12.60 1.12
N SER A 181 16.89 12.35 2.36
CA SER A 181 18.31 12.34 2.75
C SER A 181 19.11 11.25 2.03
N LYS A 182 18.49 10.08 1.79
CA LYS A 182 19.13 8.93 1.14
C LYS A 182 18.85 8.84 -0.35
N ASN A 183 17.99 9.72 -0.89
CA ASN A 183 17.46 9.61 -2.24
C ASN A 183 16.97 8.18 -2.56
N SER A 184 16.20 7.60 -1.63
CA SER A 184 15.77 6.21 -1.71
C SER A 184 14.25 6.09 -1.62
N LYS A 185 13.70 5.05 -2.23
CA LYS A 185 12.26 4.80 -2.30
C LYS A 185 11.94 3.38 -1.87
N VAL A 186 10.89 3.22 -1.07
CA VAL A 186 10.32 1.93 -0.67
C VAL A 186 8.88 1.85 -1.15
N THR A 187 8.53 0.77 -1.86
CA THR A 187 7.14 0.51 -2.27
C THR A 187 6.35 -0.11 -1.12
N VAL A 188 5.12 0.34 -0.94
CA VAL A 188 4.18 -0.11 0.10
C VAL A 188 2.95 -0.71 -0.57
N THR A 189 2.49 -1.87 -0.07
CA THR A 189 1.35 -2.60 -0.65
C THR A 189 0.02 -2.33 0.04
N SER A 190 0.02 -1.68 1.21
CA SER A 190 -1.18 -1.39 1.99
C SER A 190 -1.77 -0.03 1.61
N ILE A 191 -2.31 0.05 0.39
CA ILE A 191 -3.05 1.22 -0.09
C ILE A 191 -4.52 0.86 -0.30
N ASP A 192 -5.40 1.83 -0.12
CA ASP A 192 -6.80 1.77 -0.53
C ASP A 192 -7.16 3.07 -1.24
N VAL A 193 -7.73 2.97 -2.44
CA VAL A 193 -8.25 4.10 -3.21
C VAL A 193 -9.69 3.76 -3.55
N SER A 194 -10.62 4.34 -2.80
CA SER A 194 -12.03 3.98 -2.88
C SER A 194 -12.89 5.24 -2.85
N LYS A 195 -13.76 5.39 -3.86
CA LYS A 195 -14.60 6.58 -4.04
C LYS A 195 -13.75 7.85 -3.97
N ASN A 196 -14.04 8.74 -3.02
CA ASN A 196 -13.36 10.00 -2.81
C ASN A 196 -12.26 9.93 -1.72
N THR A 197 -11.82 8.73 -1.32
CA THR A 197 -10.85 8.54 -0.24
C THR A 197 -9.60 7.83 -0.77
N VAL A 198 -8.42 8.29 -0.35
CA VAL A 198 -7.18 7.51 -0.49
C VAL A 198 -6.51 7.33 0.85
N SER A 199 -6.06 6.11 1.10
CA SER A 199 -5.32 5.79 2.30
C SER A 199 -4.10 4.93 2.01
N ILE A 200 -3.09 5.09 2.85
CA ILE A 200 -1.87 4.27 2.85
C ILE A 200 -1.46 4.01 4.29
N THR A 201 -1.20 2.75 4.61
CA THR A 201 -0.68 2.35 5.94
C THR A 201 0.80 1.99 5.80
N ILE A 202 1.65 2.64 6.59
CA ILE A 202 3.10 2.40 6.59
C ILE A 202 3.61 2.08 7.99
N PRO A 203 4.67 1.25 8.09
CA PRO A 203 5.42 1.13 9.33
C PRO A 203 6.12 2.44 9.70
N LEU A 204 6.09 2.82 10.97
CA LEU A 204 6.77 4.00 11.52
C LEU A 204 8.29 3.97 11.25
N SER A 205 8.86 2.77 11.15
CA SER A 205 10.27 2.57 10.81
C SER A 205 10.65 3.08 9.42
N LEU A 206 9.69 3.25 8.49
CA LEU A 206 9.95 3.80 7.16
C LEU A 206 10.18 5.32 7.17
N ILE A 207 9.78 6.01 8.25
CA ILE A 207 9.97 7.46 8.44
C ILE A 207 10.90 7.75 9.63
N GLY A 208 11.95 6.93 9.78
CA GLY A 208 12.98 7.16 10.80
C GLY A 208 12.56 6.86 12.24
N SER A 209 11.37 6.30 12.47
CA SER A 209 10.80 6.10 13.82
C SER A 209 10.61 7.41 14.61
N ALA A 210 10.28 8.50 13.90
CA ALA A 210 10.05 9.80 14.51
C ALA A 210 8.89 9.75 15.53
N SER A 211 9.07 10.39 16.68
CA SER A 211 8.01 10.53 17.71
C SER A 211 7.17 11.79 17.53
N LYS A 212 7.65 12.74 16.73
CA LYS A 212 6.98 13.99 16.38
C LYS A 212 7.36 14.35 14.95
N PHE A 213 6.46 15.02 14.25
CA PHE A 213 6.72 15.54 12.91
C PHE A 213 5.69 16.61 12.54
N ASP A 214 6.12 17.52 11.68
CA ASP A 214 5.23 18.45 10.98
C ASP A 214 4.91 17.89 9.60
N TRP A 215 3.72 18.20 9.08
CA TRP A 215 3.37 17.72 7.75
C TRP A 215 2.45 18.65 6.98
N VAL A 216 2.48 18.49 5.66
CA VAL A 216 1.57 19.10 4.69
C VAL A 216 1.16 18.06 3.65
N VAL A 217 -0.05 18.19 3.11
CA VAL A 217 -0.57 17.33 2.03
C VAL A 217 -0.66 18.11 0.73
N ARG A 218 -0.37 17.46 -0.41
CA ARG A 218 -0.59 18.01 -1.75
C ARG A 218 -1.04 16.93 -2.73
N ASP A 219 -1.72 17.34 -3.78
CA ASP A 219 -1.93 16.56 -5.00
C ASP A 219 -1.06 17.12 -6.14
N GLN A 220 -0.75 16.28 -7.14
CA GLN A 220 -0.07 16.72 -8.35
C GLN A 220 -0.39 15.81 -9.55
N ASP A 221 -0.67 16.45 -10.68
CA ASP A 221 -0.71 15.82 -12.00
C ASP A 221 0.62 16.04 -12.77
N SER A 222 0.93 15.11 -13.65
CA SER A 222 2.09 15.07 -14.57
C SER A 222 2.32 16.35 -15.39
N GLY A 223 1.32 17.21 -15.53
CA GLY A 223 1.41 18.52 -16.20
C GLY A 223 2.22 19.59 -15.46
N ASN A 224 2.95 19.24 -14.40
CA ASN A 224 3.86 20.14 -13.65
C ASN A 224 3.20 21.41 -13.07
N THR A 225 1.87 21.46 -13.05
CA THR A 225 1.14 22.56 -12.44
C THR A 225 0.74 22.09 -11.06
N TYR A 226 1.48 22.52 -10.04
CA TYR A 226 0.93 22.50 -8.69
C TYR A 226 -0.31 23.39 -8.74
N LEU A 227 -1.48 22.80 -8.62
CA LEU A 227 -2.61 23.57 -8.16
C LEU A 227 -2.30 23.83 -6.68
N ASP A 228 -1.59 24.92 -6.39
CA ASP A 228 -1.48 25.51 -5.04
C ASP A 228 -2.85 26.08 -4.63
N LYS A 229 -3.89 25.25 -4.76
CA LYS A 229 -5.20 25.43 -4.14
C LYS A 229 -5.27 24.74 -2.78
N VAL A 230 -4.14 24.22 -2.29
CA VAL A 230 -4.04 23.88 -0.88
C VAL A 230 -4.24 25.20 -0.12
N PRO A 231 -5.30 25.33 0.71
CA PRO A 231 -5.44 26.51 1.55
C PRO A 231 -4.14 26.68 2.33
N ASN A 232 -3.65 27.91 2.49
CA ASN A 232 -2.34 28.25 3.10
C ASN A 232 -2.10 27.68 4.52
N ASP A 233 -3.01 26.89 5.08
CA ASP A 233 -3.13 26.58 6.51
C ASP A 233 -3.10 25.06 6.84
N TRP A 234 -2.65 24.19 5.93
CA TRP A 234 -2.58 22.73 6.20
C TRP A 234 -1.21 22.31 6.76
N TYR A 235 -0.67 23.14 7.64
CA TYR A 235 0.46 22.77 8.48
C TYR A 235 -0.10 22.14 9.76
N VAL A 236 0.23 20.87 9.98
CA VAL A 236 -0.25 20.12 11.15
C VAL A 236 0.94 19.57 11.92
N HIS A 237 1.06 20.00 13.17
CA HIS A 237 2.01 19.42 14.12
C HIS A 237 1.42 18.13 14.72
N THR A 238 2.19 17.04 14.70
CA THR A 238 1.77 15.74 15.24
C THR A 238 2.76 15.25 16.29
N GLU A 239 2.25 14.88 17.47
CA GLU A 239 3.01 14.17 18.49
C GLU A 239 2.44 12.76 18.68
N LEU A 240 3.30 11.75 18.64
CA LEU A 240 2.94 10.36 18.91
C LEU A 240 3.08 10.05 20.41
N PRO A 241 2.21 9.18 20.97
CA PRO A 241 2.22 8.78 22.38
C PRO A 241 3.45 7.96 22.78
#